data_AF-A0A182SUF2-F1
#
_entry.id   AF-A0A182SUF2-F1
#
_cell.length_a   1.000
_cell.length_b   1.000
_cell.length_c   1.000
_cell.angle_alpha   90.00
_cell.angle_beta   90.00
_cell.angle_gamma   90.00
#
_symmetry.space_group_name_H-M   'P 1'
#
loop_
_entity.id
_entity.type
_entity.pdbx_description
1 polymer ?
#
loop_
_entity_poly.entity_id
_entity_poly.type
_entity_poly.pdbx_seq_one_letter_code
_entity_poly.pdbx_strand_id
1 'polypeptide(L)'
;MVLNGVCSRCAVMAVVAFGVVAIQAAEVARYDNYRLYRVTPQSEEQLKVVAAMEQASDSLIFLETARKVGDRFDIVVAPHKLADFTETLEADYIPHLVIDENVQSSFDQERIRLSNKRAKGTFDWNDYHTLEEIHAWLDKLASEHSEVELLDAGRSHQNRTLKGVKLSYGEGRPGVFIEGGIHAREWISPATVTYILNELVNSEDAQVRAL
;
A
#
# COMPACT_ATOMS: atom_id res chain seq x y z
N MET A 1 -69.61 -39.99 8.47
CA MET A 1 -69.33 -38.88 9.41
C MET A 1 -68.62 -39.53 10.59
N VAL A 2 -67.32 -39.43 10.84
CA VAL A 2 -66.31 -38.41 10.57
C VAL A 2 -64.95 -39.12 10.39
N LEU A 3 -64.22 -38.79 9.33
CA LEU A 3 -62.77 -39.07 9.17
C LEU A 3 -61.99 -38.18 10.13
N ASN A 4 -60.91 -38.69 10.75
CA ASN A 4 -59.69 -37.97 11.18
C ASN A 4 -58.77 -39.03 11.81
N GLY A 5 -57.61 -39.42 11.27
CA GLY A 5 -56.58 -38.57 10.68
C GLY A 5 -55.47 -38.39 11.71
N VAL A 6 -54.64 -39.41 11.92
CA VAL A 6 -53.47 -39.36 12.83
C VAL A 6 -52.43 -38.42 12.21
N CYS A 7 -52.30 -37.23 12.78
CA CYS A 7 -51.32 -36.22 12.39
C CYS A 7 -49.96 -36.57 13.02
N SER A 8 -49.04 -37.09 12.20
CA SER A 8 -47.65 -37.32 12.58
C SER A 8 -46.91 -35.97 12.65
N ARG A 9 -46.56 -35.53 13.86
CA ARG A 9 -45.72 -34.34 14.08
C ARG A 9 -44.25 -34.74 14.01
N CYS A 10 -43.63 -34.52 12.86
CA CYS A 10 -42.16 -34.46 12.75
C CYS A 10 -41.66 -33.22 13.50
N ALA A 11 -41.04 -33.42 14.66
CA ALA A 11 -40.30 -32.37 15.34
C ALA A 11 -38.93 -32.20 14.65
N VAL A 12 -38.77 -31.12 13.90
CA VAL A 12 -37.47 -30.72 13.34
C VAL A 12 -36.68 -30.04 14.45
N MET A 13 -35.63 -30.70 14.96
CA MET A 13 -34.64 -30.04 15.82
C MET A 13 -33.78 -29.11 14.96
N ALA A 14 -33.97 -27.79 15.12
CA ALA A 14 -33.05 -26.80 14.60
C ALA A 14 -31.82 -26.72 15.53
N VAL A 15 -30.70 -27.29 15.11
CA VAL A 15 -29.41 -27.09 15.76
C VAL A 15 -28.88 -25.73 15.32
N VAL A 16 -28.99 -24.73 16.19
CA VAL A 16 -28.35 -23.41 15.98
C VAL A 16 -26.89 -23.55 16.37
N ALA A 17 -26.03 -23.83 15.40
CA ALA A 17 -24.58 -23.78 15.58
C ALA A 17 -24.12 -22.32 15.63
N PHE A 18 -23.89 -21.79 16.83
CA PHE A 18 -23.15 -20.54 17.01
C PHE A 18 -21.67 -20.82 16.71
N GLY A 19 -21.30 -20.65 15.44
CA GLY A 19 -19.90 -20.62 15.03
C GLY A 19 -19.27 -19.31 15.50
N VAL A 20 -18.43 -19.37 16.53
CA VAL A 20 -17.54 -18.27 16.89
C VAL A 20 -16.46 -18.21 15.80
N VAL A 21 -16.63 -17.30 14.84
CA VAL A 21 -15.57 -16.99 13.87
C VAL A 21 -14.50 -16.19 14.62
N ALA A 22 -13.44 -16.85 15.04
CA ALA A 22 -12.25 -16.18 15.53
C ALA A 22 -11.62 -15.40 14.37
N ILE A 23 -11.65 -14.08 14.45
CA ILE A 23 -10.93 -13.22 13.53
C ILE A 23 -9.44 -13.38 13.89
N GLN A 24 -8.69 -14.15 13.11
CA GLN A 24 -7.23 -14.10 13.19
C GLN A 24 -6.79 -12.71 12.72
N ALA A 25 -6.42 -11.84 13.66
CA ALA A 25 -5.67 -10.64 13.33
C ALA A 25 -4.30 -11.10 12.82
N ALA A 26 -3.95 -10.73 11.58
CA ALA A 26 -2.62 -11.00 11.05
C ALA A 26 -1.58 -10.29 11.91
N GLU A 27 -0.50 -11.00 12.23
CA GLU A 27 0.63 -10.44 12.96
C GLU A 27 1.34 -9.39 12.09
N VAL A 28 1.79 -8.28 12.71
CA VAL A 28 2.54 -7.25 12.00
C VAL A 28 3.90 -7.83 11.61
N ALA A 29 4.17 -7.91 10.32
CA ALA A 29 5.46 -8.37 9.82
C ALA A 29 6.60 -7.51 10.39
N ARG A 30 7.68 -8.18 10.81
CA ARG A 30 8.91 -7.54 11.28
C ARG A 30 10.09 -7.90 10.40
N TYR A 31 10.99 -6.94 10.28
CA TYR A 31 12.19 -6.96 9.46
C TYR A 31 13.45 -6.76 10.32
N ASP A 32 13.46 -7.35 11.51
CA ASP A 32 14.58 -7.23 12.44
C ASP A 32 15.89 -7.70 11.82
N ASN A 33 16.88 -6.82 11.83
CA ASN A 33 18.22 -7.06 11.28
C ASN A 33 18.24 -7.31 9.77
N TYR A 34 17.14 -7.03 9.06
CA TYR A 34 17.18 -6.95 7.60
C TYR A 34 18.01 -5.73 7.22
N ARG A 35 18.90 -5.91 6.27
CA ARG A 35 19.82 -4.86 5.82
C ARG A 35 19.41 -4.34 4.46
N LEU A 36 19.54 -3.04 4.26
CA LEU A 36 19.39 -2.39 2.97
C LEU A 36 20.77 -2.25 2.32
N TYR A 37 20.92 -2.84 1.14
CA TYR A 37 22.12 -2.69 0.32
C TYR A 37 21.79 -1.91 -0.94
N ARG A 38 22.71 -1.05 -1.38
CA ARG A 38 22.74 -0.49 -2.72
C ARG A 38 23.73 -1.28 -3.56
N VAL A 39 23.29 -1.81 -4.69
CA VAL A 39 24.10 -2.61 -5.62
C VAL A 39 24.28 -1.86 -6.93
N THR A 40 25.45 -1.98 -7.57
CA THR A 40 25.75 -1.29 -8.84
C THR A 40 26.51 -2.22 -9.79
N PRO A 41 25.81 -3.05 -10.59
CA PRO A 41 26.44 -3.90 -11.60
C PRO A 41 27.18 -3.06 -12.65
N GLN A 42 28.43 -3.41 -12.93
CA GLN A 42 29.31 -2.74 -13.89
C GLN A 42 29.54 -3.53 -15.19
N SER A 43 28.93 -4.71 -15.32
CA SER A 43 28.92 -5.50 -16.55
C SER A 43 27.60 -6.25 -16.76
N GLU A 44 27.36 -6.70 -17.98
CA GLU A 44 26.20 -7.54 -18.33
C GLU A 44 26.20 -8.88 -17.58
N GLU A 45 27.38 -9.41 -17.26
CA GLU A 45 27.53 -10.64 -16.49
C GLU A 45 27.09 -10.43 -15.03
N GLN A 46 27.55 -9.35 -14.40
CA GLN A 46 27.12 -8.97 -13.05
C GLN A 46 25.62 -8.70 -12.99
N LEU A 47 25.04 -8.09 -14.03
CA LEU A 47 23.60 -7.86 -14.11
C LEU A 47 22.82 -9.18 -14.12
N LYS A 48 23.29 -10.19 -14.87
CA LYS A 48 22.69 -11.53 -14.90
C LYS A 48 22.80 -12.25 -13.56
N VAL A 49 23.93 -12.13 -12.87
CA VAL A 49 24.13 -12.70 -11.54
C VAL A 49 23.09 -12.14 -10.58
N VAL A 50 22.96 -10.81 -10.50
CA VAL A 50 22.00 -10.20 -9.57
C VAL A 50 20.55 -10.50 -9.95
N ALA A 51 20.21 -10.54 -11.24
CA ALA A 51 18.89 -10.96 -11.70
C ALA A 51 18.57 -12.42 -11.33
N ALA A 52 19.55 -13.32 -11.36
CA ALA A 52 19.38 -14.69 -10.92
C ALA A 52 19.12 -14.80 -9.41
N MET A 53 19.72 -13.91 -8.61
CA MET A 53 19.48 -13.85 -7.16
C MET A 53 18.03 -13.45 -6.84
N GLU A 54 17.46 -12.49 -7.59
CA GLU A 54 16.06 -12.07 -7.45
C GLU A 54 15.08 -13.24 -7.63
N GLN A 55 15.34 -14.11 -8.62
CA GLN A 55 14.47 -15.26 -8.91
C GLN A 55 14.66 -16.43 -7.95
N ALA A 56 15.80 -16.50 -7.27
CA ALA A 56 16.19 -17.63 -6.45
C ALA A 56 15.69 -17.56 -5.00
N SER A 57 15.29 -16.39 -4.51
CA SER A 57 14.95 -16.24 -3.09
C SER A 57 14.02 -15.08 -2.77
N ASP A 58 12.92 -15.39 -2.08
CA ASP A 58 12.03 -14.40 -1.47
C ASP A 58 12.68 -13.66 -0.26
N SER A 59 13.90 -14.04 0.11
CA SER A 59 14.68 -13.38 1.17
C SER A 59 15.42 -12.13 0.69
N LEU A 60 15.36 -11.84 -0.61
CA LEU A 60 15.91 -10.65 -1.24
C LEU A 60 14.75 -9.83 -1.82
N ILE A 61 14.47 -8.69 -1.20
CA ILE A 61 13.38 -7.81 -1.64
C ILE A 61 14.00 -6.68 -2.46
N PHE A 62 13.84 -6.77 -3.77
CA PHE A 62 14.28 -5.74 -4.70
C PHE A 62 13.28 -4.57 -4.66
N LEU A 63 13.78 -3.39 -4.28
CA LEU A 63 12.96 -2.18 -4.29
C LEU A 63 12.82 -1.65 -5.72
N GLU A 64 13.89 -1.81 -6.49
CA GLU A 64 13.96 -1.55 -7.93
C GLU A 64 14.77 -2.66 -8.61
N THR A 65 14.48 -2.95 -9.87
CA THR A 65 15.25 -3.89 -10.69
C THR A 65 16.18 -3.09 -11.60
N ALA A 66 17.48 -3.43 -11.63
CA ALA A 66 18.39 -2.82 -12.60
C ALA A 66 17.96 -3.10 -14.03
N ARG A 67 18.02 -2.07 -14.88
CA ARG A 67 17.59 -2.15 -16.27
C ARG A 67 18.77 -2.16 -17.23
N LYS A 68 19.90 -1.61 -16.81
CA LYS A 68 21.15 -1.57 -17.58
C LYS A 68 22.36 -1.54 -16.67
N VAL A 69 23.52 -1.82 -17.26
CA VAL A 69 24.82 -1.67 -16.62
C VAL A 69 25.02 -0.24 -16.10
N GLY A 70 25.53 -0.15 -14.87
CA GLY A 70 25.79 1.12 -14.17
C GLY A 70 24.59 1.66 -13.39
N ASP A 71 23.40 1.09 -13.55
CA ASP A 71 22.26 1.43 -12.70
C ASP A 71 22.54 1.06 -11.24
N ARG A 72 22.01 1.89 -10.33
CA ARG A 72 22.03 1.64 -8.89
C ARG A 72 20.64 1.30 -8.45
N PHE A 73 20.51 0.27 -7.63
CA PHE A 73 19.23 -0.13 -7.06
C PHE A 73 19.45 -0.71 -5.67
N ASP A 74 18.38 -0.69 -4.89
CA ASP A 74 18.43 -1.05 -3.49
C ASP A 74 17.70 -2.38 -3.23
N ILE A 75 18.30 -3.23 -2.40
CA ILE A 75 17.83 -4.57 -2.06
C ILE A 75 17.77 -4.68 -0.53
N VAL A 76 16.61 -5.09 0.00
CA VAL A 76 16.49 -5.47 1.41
C VAL A 76 16.79 -6.96 1.55
N VAL A 77 17.75 -7.32 2.39
CA VAL A 77 18.28 -8.68 2.54
C VAL A 77 17.95 -9.24 3.92
N ALA A 78 17.32 -10.41 3.96
CA ALA A 78 17.00 -11.10 5.21
C ALA A 78 18.26 -11.55 5.97
N PRO A 79 18.26 -11.55 7.32
CA PRO A 79 19.44 -11.85 8.13
C PRO A 79 20.09 -13.20 7.80
N HIS A 80 19.27 -14.23 7.57
CA HIS A 80 19.73 -15.58 7.28
C HIS A 80 20.29 -15.75 5.86
N LYS A 81 20.14 -14.74 4.98
CA LYS A 81 20.66 -14.75 3.61
C LYS A 81 21.85 -13.79 3.42
N LEU A 82 22.21 -13.02 4.45
CA LEU A 82 23.27 -12.01 4.36
C LEU A 82 24.61 -12.57 3.88
N ALA A 83 25.08 -13.67 4.48
CA ALA A 83 26.38 -14.26 4.14
C ALA A 83 26.44 -14.69 2.66
N ASP A 84 25.48 -15.52 2.22
CA ASP A 84 25.36 -15.97 0.83
C ASP A 84 25.28 -14.78 -0.15
N PHE A 85 24.50 -13.76 0.22
CA PHE A 85 24.31 -12.56 -0.59
C PHE A 85 25.62 -11.79 -0.76
N THR A 86 26.31 -11.47 0.33
CA THR A 86 27.57 -10.71 0.29
C THR A 86 28.69 -11.50 -0.37
N GLU A 87 28.79 -12.80 -0.09
CA GLU A 87 29.80 -13.68 -0.71
C GLU A 87 29.63 -13.71 -2.24
N THR A 88 28.39 -13.80 -2.73
CA THR A 88 28.11 -13.75 -4.17
C THR A 88 28.54 -12.41 -4.79
N LEU A 89 28.20 -11.29 -4.15
CA LEU A 89 28.60 -9.97 -4.64
C LEU A 89 30.12 -9.77 -4.64
N GLU A 90 30.80 -10.24 -3.60
CA GLU A 90 32.25 -10.13 -3.45
C GLU A 90 33.00 -11.02 -4.44
N ALA A 91 32.54 -12.25 -4.66
CA ALA A 91 33.14 -13.20 -5.60
C ALA A 91 33.17 -12.66 -7.04
N ASP A 92 32.08 -11.99 -7.46
CA ASP A 92 31.93 -11.41 -8.80
C ASP A 92 32.35 -9.94 -8.88
N TYR A 93 32.99 -9.42 -7.82
CA TYR A 93 33.45 -8.03 -7.70
C TYR A 93 32.35 -7.01 -8.02
N ILE A 94 31.12 -7.28 -7.57
CA ILE A 94 29.95 -6.42 -7.76
C ILE A 94 29.98 -5.30 -6.71
N PRO A 95 30.14 -4.03 -7.11
CA PRO A 95 30.14 -2.92 -6.17
C PRO A 95 28.83 -2.84 -5.39
N HIS A 96 28.94 -2.71 -4.07
CA HIS A 96 27.80 -2.56 -3.19
C HIS A 96 28.12 -1.71 -1.96
N LEU A 97 27.07 -1.17 -1.34
CA LEU A 97 27.14 -0.34 -0.13
C LEU A 97 26.02 -0.75 0.82
N VAL A 98 26.33 -0.90 2.11
CA VAL A 98 25.32 -1.02 3.16
C VAL A 98 24.73 0.38 3.42
N ILE A 99 23.43 0.53 3.25
CA ILE A 99 22.69 1.77 3.49
C ILE A 99 22.07 1.78 4.89
N ASP A 100 21.50 0.65 5.32
CA ASP A 100 20.90 0.47 6.64
C ASP A 100 21.18 -0.96 7.13
N GLU A 101 21.66 -1.09 8.37
CA GLU A 101 21.94 -2.38 8.99
C GLU A 101 20.70 -3.02 9.66
N ASN A 102 19.63 -2.24 9.85
CA ASN A 102 18.39 -2.70 10.42
C ASN A 102 17.20 -1.81 10.01
N VAL A 103 16.60 -2.12 8.86
CA VAL A 103 15.46 -1.35 8.29
C VAL A 103 14.23 -1.31 9.21
N GLN A 104 14.09 -2.26 10.13
CA GLN A 104 13.02 -2.26 11.12
C GLN A 104 13.08 -1.05 12.05
N SER A 105 14.26 -0.51 12.31
CA SER A 105 14.42 0.70 13.13
C SER A 105 13.72 1.91 12.48
N SER A 106 13.86 2.06 11.16
CA SER A 106 13.19 3.09 10.36
C SER A 106 11.67 2.92 10.38
N PHE A 107 11.17 1.69 10.28
CA PHE A 107 9.73 1.41 10.38
C PHE A 107 9.15 1.69 11.77
N ASP A 108 9.90 1.33 12.82
CA ASP A 108 9.47 1.59 14.20
C ASP A 108 9.43 3.10 14.49
N GLN A 109 10.41 3.87 14.02
CA GLN A 109 10.42 5.32 14.11
C GLN A 109 9.22 5.96 13.39
N GLU A 110 8.95 5.53 12.16
CA GLU A 110 7.83 6.04 11.37
C GLU A 110 6.49 5.72 12.03
N ARG A 111 6.32 4.49 12.55
CA ARG A 111 5.09 4.11 13.27
C ARG A 111 4.88 4.95 14.53
N ILE A 112 5.93 5.22 15.30
CA ILE A 112 5.85 6.08 16.49
C ILE A 112 5.45 7.52 16.09
N ARG A 113 6.06 8.04 15.03
CA ARG A 113 5.77 9.36 14.48
C ARG A 113 4.28 9.50 14.11
N LEU A 114 3.76 8.56 13.33
CA LEU A 114 2.36 8.51 12.91
C LEU A 114 1.40 8.36 14.10
N SER A 115 1.69 7.47 15.05
CA SER A 115 0.86 7.26 16.24
C SER A 115 0.75 8.53 17.10
N ASN A 116 1.86 9.23 17.32
CA ASN A 116 1.90 10.46 18.10
C ASN A 116 1.12 11.61 17.44
N LYS A 117 1.14 11.69 16.11
CA LYS A 117 0.41 12.72 15.38
C LYS A 117 -1.09 12.45 15.31
N ARG A 118 -1.50 11.20 15.05
CA ARG A 118 -2.92 10.81 15.04
C ARG A 118 -3.62 11.15 16.35
N ALA A 119 -2.93 11.02 17.48
CA ALA A 119 -3.46 11.42 18.78
C ALA A 119 -3.73 12.94 18.90
N LYS A 120 -3.24 13.77 17.98
CA LYS A 120 -3.17 15.23 18.11
C LYS A 120 -3.74 16.03 16.94
N GLY A 121 -3.96 15.43 15.76
CA GLY A 121 -4.04 16.19 14.51
C GLY A 121 -5.28 15.94 13.64
N THR A 122 -5.59 16.95 12.83
CA THR A 122 -6.48 16.90 11.67
C THR A 122 -5.75 16.32 10.45
N PHE A 123 -6.49 15.85 9.44
CA PHE A 123 -5.91 15.44 8.16
C PHE A 123 -5.09 16.58 7.53
N ASP A 124 -3.85 16.31 7.12
CA ASP A 124 -2.93 17.26 6.48
C ASP A 124 -1.95 16.53 5.53
N TRP A 125 -1.03 17.25 4.88
CA TRP A 125 -0.05 16.66 3.94
C TRP A 125 1.38 16.64 4.45
N ASN A 126 1.56 16.72 5.77
CA ASN A 126 2.89 16.57 6.39
C ASN A 126 3.18 15.12 6.79
N ASP A 127 2.24 14.20 6.52
CA ASP A 127 2.22 12.84 7.06
C ASP A 127 1.46 11.83 6.17
N TYR A 128 1.64 10.54 6.47
CA TYR A 128 0.92 9.44 5.83
C TYR A 128 -0.34 9.06 6.60
N HIS A 129 -1.39 8.71 5.85
CA HIS A 129 -2.72 8.41 6.39
C HIS A 129 -3.14 6.97 6.11
N THR A 130 -3.98 6.39 6.97
CA THR A 130 -4.62 5.11 6.66
C THR A 130 -5.64 5.26 5.54
N LEU A 131 -6.06 4.14 4.98
CA LEU A 131 -7.15 4.11 4.01
C LEU A 131 -8.44 4.71 4.59
N GLU A 132 -8.75 4.42 5.84
CA GLU A 132 -9.94 4.93 6.54
C GLU A 132 -9.87 6.45 6.72
N GLU A 133 -8.71 6.98 7.09
CA GLU A 133 -8.47 8.43 7.21
C GLU A 133 -8.64 9.13 5.85
N ILE A 134 -8.06 8.56 4.78
CA ILE A 134 -8.22 9.08 3.41
C ILE A 134 -9.68 9.02 2.98
N HIS A 135 -10.38 7.90 3.21
CA HIS A 135 -11.80 7.76 2.86
C HIS A 135 -12.69 8.74 3.60
N ALA A 136 -12.44 8.98 4.89
CA ALA A 136 -13.18 9.96 5.68
C ALA A 136 -12.91 11.39 5.21
N TRP A 137 -11.67 11.70 4.85
CA TRP A 137 -11.32 12.99 4.25
C TRP A 137 -12.04 13.20 2.90
N LEU A 138 -12.09 12.18 2.04
CA LEU A 138 -12.83 12.24 0.78
C LEU A 138 -14.34 12.46 0.97
N ASP A 139 -14.95 11.76 1.94
CA ASP A 139 -16.37 11.94 2.29
C ASP A 139 -16.64 13.37 2.76
N LYS A 140 -15.75 13.91 3.60
CA LYS A 140 -15.84 15.29 4.07
C LYS A 140 -15.70 16.29 2.92
N LEU A 141 -14.68 16.12 2.07
CA LEU A 141 -14.41 17.02 0.94
C LEU A 141 -15.63 17.10 0.00
N ALA A 142 -16.23 15.97 -0.33
CA ALA A 142 -17.43 15.93 -1.18
C ALA A 142 -18.69 16.52 -0.51
N SER A 143 -18.76 16.48 0.83
CA SER A 143 -19.87 17.12 1.56
C SER A 143 -19.76 18.65 1.63
N GLU A 144 -18.53 19.18 1.50
CA GLU A 144 -18.24 20.61 1.61
C GLU A 144 -18.16 21.31 0.23
N HIS A 145 -17.91 20.55 -0.84
CA HIS A 145 -17.67 21.07 -2.19
C HIS A 145 -18.59 20.42 -3.24
N SER A 146 -19.48 21.22 -3.85
CA SER A 146 -20.45 20.75 -4.85
C SER A 146 -19.84 20.27 -6.16
N GLU A 147 -18.63 20.74 -6.47
CA GLU A 147 -17.81 20.38 -7.62
C GLU A 147 -17.11 19.03 -7.46
N VAL A 148 -17.13 18.44 -6.25
CA VAL A 148 -16.51 17.15 -5.93
C VAL A 148 -17.59 16.07 -5.85
N GLU A 149 -17.52 15.10 -6.74
CA GLU A 149 -18.39 13.93 -6.80
C GLU A 149 -17.59 12.67 -6.43
N LEU A 150 -18.07 11.88 -5.46
CA LEU A 150 -17.50 10.57 -5.17
C LEU A 150 -18.06 9.51 -6.11
N LEU A 151 -17.16 8.70 -6.66
CA LEU A 151 -17.49 7.60 -7.55
C LEU A 151 -17.28 6.25 -6.83
N ASP A 152 -18.24 5.33 -6.95
CA ASP A 152 -18.03 3.91 -6.60
C ASP A 152 -17.44 3.20 -7.83
N ALA A 153 -16.13 2.96 -7.81
CA ALA A 153 -15.39 2.26 -8.87
C ALA A 153 -15.38 0.73 -8.67
N GLY A 154 -16.21 0.21 -7.75
CA GLY A 154 -16.35 -1.21 -7.47
C GLY A 154 -15.67 -1.64 -6.17
N ARG A 155 -15.21 -2.90 -6.15
CA ARG A 155 -14.71 -3.57 -4.94
C ARG A 155 -13.35 -4.19 -5.21
N SER A 156 -12.45 -4.04 -4.24
CA SER A 156 -11.18 -4.79 -4.22
C SER A 156 -11.41 -6.28 -3.92
N HIS A 157 -10.36 -7.08 -4.07
CA HIS A 157 -10.40 -8.52 -3.74
C HIS A 157 -10.87 -8.81 -2.31
N GLN A 158 -10.46 -7.97 -1.34
CA GLN A 158 -10.88 -8.08 0.06
C GLN A 158 -12.18 -7.31 0.35
N ASN A 159 -12.98 -7.04 -0.68
CA ASN A 159 -14.28 -6.39 -0.61
C ASN A 159 -14.30 -4.96 -0.02
N ARG A 160 -13.20 -4.22 -0.12
CA ARG A 160 -13.18 -2.77 0.18
C ARG A 160 -13.68 -1.97 -1.02
N THR A 161 -14.49 -0.94 -0.80
CA THR A 161 -14.92 0.01 -1.83
C THR A 161 -13.71 0.68 -2.48
N LEU A 162 -13.66 0.71 -3.80
CA LEU A 162 -12.72 1.52 -4.56
C LEU A 162 -13.36 2.88 -4.80
N LYS A 163 -12.98 3.89 -4.01
CA LYS A 163 -13.49 5.25 -4.16
C LYS A 163 -12.71 5.98 -5.25
N GLY A 164 -13.41 6.52 -6.24
CA GLY A 164 -12.89 7.53 -7.16
C GLY A 164 -13.40 8.91 -6.78
N VAL A 165 -12.74 9.94 -7.29
CA VAL A 165 -13.19 11.34 -7.15
C VAL A 165 -13.26 11.96 -8.54
N LYS A 166 -14.38 12.59 -8.84
CA LYS A 166 -14.53 13.45 -10.00
C LYS A 166 -14.65 14.88 -9.50
N LEU A 167 -13.69 15.71 -9.92
CA LEU A 167 -13.72 17.16 -9.72
C LEU A 167 -14.13 17.82 -11.04
N SER A 168 -15.18 18.62 -11.04
CA SER A 168 -15.58 19.37 -12.25
C SER A 168 -16.26 20.71 -11.94
N TYR A 169 -15.77 21.77 -12.58
CA TYR A 169 -16.37 23.11 -12.54
C TYR A 169 -17.29 23.41 -13.75
N GLY A 170 -17.69 22.38 -14.51
CA GLY A 170 -18.62 22.52 -15.64
C GLY A 170 -18.82 21.22 -16.42
N GLU A 171 -19.76 21.22 -17.37
CA GLU A 171 -20.06 20.05 -18.19
C GLU A 171 -19.24 20.02 -19.49
N GLY A 172 -19.05 18.81 -20.05
CA GLY A 172 -18.43 18.62 -21.38
C GLY A 172 -16.94 18.96 -21.49
N ARG A 173 -16.23 19.12 -20.37
CA ARG A 173 -14.80 19.42 -20.36
C ARG A 173 -13.96 18.15 -20.61
N PRO A 174 -12.80 18.26 -21.28
CA PRO A 174 -11.85 17.16 -21.36
C PRO A 174 -11.40 16.76 -19.95
N GLY A 175 -11.26 15.45 -19.72
CA GLY A 175 -10.88 14.89 -18.42
C GLY A 175 -9.39 14.54 -18.36
N VAL A 176 -8.82 14.67 -17.16
CA VAL A 176 -7.51 14.13 -16.81
C VAL A 176 -7.73 13.05 -15.75
N PHE A 177 -7.11 11.89 -15.92
CA PHE A 177 -7.13 10.81 -14.94
C PHE A 177 -5.80 10.76 -14.19
N ILE A 178 -5.87 10.77 -12.86
CA ILE A 178 -4.72 10.67 -11.97
C ILE A 178 -5.01 9.55 -10.98
N GLU A 179 -4.08 8.60 -10.85
CA GLU A 179 -4.13 7.55 -9.85
C GLU A 179 -2.84 7.50 -9.02
N GLY A 180 -2.95 6.92 -7.83
CA GLY A 180 -1.81 6.68 -6.98
C GLY A 180 -2.03 5.47 -6.08
N GLY A 181 -0.93 4.85 -5.64
CA GLY A 181 -0.98 3.68 -4.76
C GLY A 181 -1.34 2.36 -5.44
N ILE A 182 -1.08 2.22 -6.75
CA ILE A 182 -1.21 0.92 -7.44
C ILE A 182 -0.28 -0.14 -6.81
N HIS A 183 0.88 0.29 -6.29
CA HIS A 183 1.73 -0.50 -5.41
C HIS A 183 1.57 -0.04 -3.96
N ALA A 184 1.17 -0.97 -3.08
CA ALA A 184 0.84 -0.65 -1.68
C ALA A 184 2.02 -0.11 -0.84
N ARG A 185 3.27 -0.36 -1.24
CA ARG A 185 4.48 0.10 -0.52
C ARG A 185 4.90 1.53 -0.85
N GLU A 186 4.33 2.13 -1.89
CA GLU A 186 4.71 3.45 -2.39
C GLU A 186 3.85 4.56 -1.76
N TRP A 187 3.89 4.70 -0.42
CA TRP A 187 2.97 5.56 0.35
C TRP A 187 3.00 7.05 -0.05
N ILE A 188 4.11 7.52 -0.63
CA ILE A 188 4.20 8.88 -1.16
C ILE A 188 3.24 9.15 -2.32
N SER A 189 2.88 8.11 -3.09
CA SER A 189 1.97 8.21 -4.22
C SER A 189 0.55 8.65 -3.81
N PRO A 190 -0.20 7.93 -2.95
CA PRO A 190 -1.52 8.37 -2.52
C PRO A 190 -1.47 9.69 -1.71
N ALA A 191 -0.41 9.94 -0.94
CA ALA A 191 -0.23 11.23 -0.25
C ALA A 191 -0.15 12.40 -1.26
N THR A 192 0.57 12.22 -2.36
CA THR A 192 0.71 13.24 -3.41
C THR A 192 -0.60 13.43 -4.19
N VAL A 193 -1.30 12.34 -4.53
CA VAL A 193 -2.57 12.44 -5.29
C VAL A 193 -3.65 13.16 -4.46
N THR A 194 -3.74 12.86 -3.16
CA THR A 194 -4.68 13.58 -2.27
C THR A 194 -4.28 15.04 -2.10
N TYR A 195 -2.98 15.37 -2.08
CA TYR A 195 -2.51 16.75 -2.07
C TYR A 195 -2.92 17.52 -3.34
N ILE A 196 -2.71 16.91 -4.52
CA ILE A 196 -3.13 17.51 -5.79
C ILE A 196 -4.63 17.79 -5.79
N LEU A 197 -5.44 16.83 -5.34
CA LEU A 197 -6.89 17.03 -5.23
C LEU A 197 -7.23 18.19 -4.29
N ASN A 198 -6.58 18.27 -3.12
CA ASN A 198 -6.77 19.40 -2.22
C ASN A 198 -6.44 20.74 -2.86
N GLU A 199 -5.30 20.85 -3.55
CA GLU A 199 -4.91 22.09 -4.21
C GLU A 199 -5.88 22.45 -5.34
N LEU A 200 -6.38 21.46 -6.10
CA LEU A 200 -7.38 21.69 -7.14
C LEU A 200 -8.76 22.08 -6.59
N VAL A 201 -9.06 21.79 -5.33
CA VAL A 201 -10.32 22.21 -4.69
C VAL A 201 -10.14 23.55 -3.95
N ASN A 202 -9.10 23.69 -3.14
CA ASN A 202 -8.97 24.72 -2.11
C ASN A 202 -7.95 25.83 -2.42
N SER A 203 -7.19 25.74 -3.52
CA SER A 203 -6.16 26.75 -3.81
C SER A 203 -6.76 28.13 -4.10
N GLU A 204 -6.17 29.17 -3.50
CA GLU A 204 -6.47 30.58 -3.80
C GLU A 204 -5.67 31.12 -5.01
N ASP A 205 -4.79 30.30 -5.60
CA ASP A 205 -3.98 30.70 -6.74
C ASP A 205 -4.87 30.86 -7.99
N ALA A 206 -4.87 32.07 -8.56
CA ALA A 206 -5.65 32.41 -9.74
C ALA A 206 -5.29 31.54 -10.97
N GLN A 207 -4.04 31.10 -11.10
CA GLN A 207 -3.63 30.22 -12.19
C GLN A 207 -4.25 28.82 -12.05
N VAL A 208 -4.37 28.32 -10.81
CA VAL A 208 -5.03 27.04 -10.53
C VAL A 208 -6.55 27.16 -10.73
N ARG A 209 -7.15 28.26 -10.29
CA ARG A 209 -8.59 28.52 -10.47
C ARG A 209 -9.01 28.76 -11.93
N ALA A 210 -8.06 29.11 -12.80
CA ALA A 210 -8.29 29.35 -14.22
C ALA A 210 -8.23 28.09 -15.10
N LEU A 211 -7.91 26.92 -14.53
CA LEU A 211 -7.92 25.61 -15.20
C LEU A 211 -9.35 25.14 -15.54
#